data_AF-A0A7C9FBG9-F1
#
_entry.id   AF-A0A7C9FBG9-F1
#
_cell.length_a   1.000
_cell.length_b   1.000
_cell.length_c   1.000
_cell.angle_alpha   90.00
_cell.angle_beta   90.00
_cell.angle_gamma   90.00
#
_symmetry.space_group_name_H-M   'P 1'
#
loop_
_entity.id
_entity.type
_entity.pdbx_description
1 polymer ?
#
loop_
_entity_poly.entity_id
_entity_poly.type
_entity_poly.pdbx_seq_one_letter_code
_entity_poly.pdbx_strand_id
1 'polypeptide(L)'
;METISFESVNRRFRAQCEVLAVSDFWIVGEGWGEAAPPGTVEQQVCEAARQGATAVNLNVRMQQREAFADYPIQSLYRYEKQPLSQGRSPLAFFFSFKF
;
A
#
# COMPACT_ATOMS: atom_id res chain seq x y z
N MET A 1 9.11 4.08 6.54
CA MET A 1 9.01 2.66 6.14
C MET A 1 7.67 2.54 5.43
N GLU A 2 7.64 1.98 4.22
CA GLU A 2 6.38 1.81 3.49
C GLU A 2 5.67 0.57 4.06
N THR A 3 4.48 0.76 4.62
CA THR A 3 3.70 -0.33 5.23
C THR A 3 2.45 -0.55 4.40
N ILE A 4 2.12 -1.81 4.09
CA ILE A 4 0.87 -2.13 3.41
C ILE A 4 -0.32 -1.88 4.34
N SER A 5 -1.35 -1.23 3.82
CA SER A 5 -2.59 -0.93 4.52
C SER A 5 -3.79 -1.18 3.61
N PHE A 6 -4.73 -2.01 4.07
CA PHE A 6 -5.97 -2.32 3.37
C PHE A 6 -7.13 -1.37 3.75
N GLU A 7 -6.82 -0.17 4.27
CA GLU A 7 -7.85 0.81 4.65
C GLU A 7 -8.72 1.23 3.45
N SER A 8 -8.10 1.38 2.27
CA SER A 8 -8.80 1.68 1.02
C SER A 8 -9.79 0.56 0.64
N VAL A 9 -9.42 -0.70 0.89
CA VAL A 9 -10.26 -1.87 0.66
C VAL A 9 -11.46 -1.86 1.61
N ASN A 10 -11.20 -1.70 2.91
CA ASN A 10 -12.23 -1.63 3.95
C ASN A 10 -13.23 -0.49 3.69
N ARG A 11 -12.75 0.68 3.25
CA ARG A 11 -13.58 1.84 2.92
C ARG A 11 -14.52 1.56 1.75
N ARG A 12 -14.04 0.86 0.71
CA ARG A 12 -14.85 0.52 -0.48
C ARG A 12 -16.01 -0.41 -0.13
N PHE A 13 -15.76 -1.40 0.72
CA PHE A 13 -16.75 -2.43 1.04
C PHE A 13 -17.67 -2.10 2.22
N ARG A 14 -17.49 -0.92 2.85
CA ARG A 14 -18.37 -0.38 3.93
C ARG A 14 -18.67 -1.37 5.07
N ALA A 15 -17.78 -2.34 5.30
CA ALA A 15 -17.95 -3.44 6.25
C ALA A 15 -16.58 -3.93 6.77
N GLN A 16 -16.60 -4.78 7.80
CA GLN A 16 -15.45 -5.61 8.14
C GLN A 16 -15.25 -6.61 6.99
N CYS A 17 -14.38 -6.26 6.03
CA CYS A 17 -13.94 -7.19 5.00
C CYS A 17 -12.58 -7.77 5.38
N GLU A 18 -12.38 -9.03 5.06
CA GLU A 18 -11.13 -9.75 5.25
C GLU A 18 -10.48 -9.94 3.88
N VAL A 19 -9.23 -9.50 3.72
CA VAL A 19 -8.47 -9.76 2.49
C VAL A 19 -7.82 -11.12 2.63
N LEU A 20 -8.20 -12.06 1.77
CA LEU A 20 -7.77 -13.46 1.87
C LEU A 20 -6.46 -13.72 1.12
N ALA A 21 -6.34 -13.19 -0.10
CA ALA A 21 -5.22 -13.46 -1.00
C ALA A 21 -5.14 -12.42 -2.12
N VAL A 22 -3.98 -12.34 -2.78
CA VAL A 22 -3.84 -11.78 -4.12
C VAL A 22 -4.08 -12.91 -5.12
N SER A 23 -5.05 -12.77 -6.01
CA SER A 23 -5.35 -13.77 -7.04
C SER A 23 -4.46 -13.58 -8.26
N ASP A 24 -4.41 -12.34 -8.76
CA ASP A 24 -3.66 -11.98 -9.95
C ASP A 24 -2.99 -10.60 -9.77
N PHE A 25 -2.01 -10.29 -10.60
CA PHE A 25 -1.40 -8.97 -10.66
C PHE A 25 -1.32 -8.46 -12.11
N TRP A 26 -1.32 -7.15 -12.28
CA TRP A 26 -1.28 -6.51 -13.59
C TRP A 26 0.03 -5.74 -13.80
N ILE A 27 0.79 -6.10 -14.85
CA ILE A 27 1.98 -5.38 -15.30
C ILE A 27 1.65 -4.62 -16.58
N VAL A 28 1.99 -3.33 -16.63
CA VAL A 28 1.75 -2.50 -17.83
C VAL A 28 2.60 -3.02 -18.99
N GLY A 29 1.93 -3.39 -20.08
CA GLY A 29 2.59 -3.92 -21.29
C GLY A 29 2.65 -5.45 -21.36
N GLU A 30 2.47 -6.15 -20.23
CA GLU A 30 2.47 -7.63 -20.18
C GLU A 30 1.07 -8.20 -19.92
N GLY A 31 0.26 -7.50 -19.12
CA GLY A 31 -1.11 -7.90 -18.81
C GLY A 31 -1.28 -8.53 -17.42
N TRP A 32 -2.30 -9.38 -17.28
CA TRP A 32 -2.58 -10.12 -16.04
C TRP A 32 -1.65 -11.33 -15.93
N GLY A 33 -0.97 -11.44 -14.79
CA GLY A 33 -0.18 -12.59 -14.39
C GLY A 33 -0.73 -13.20 -13.11
N GLU A 34 -0.55 -14.52 -12.96
CA GLU A 34 -0.99 -15.28 -11.80
C GLU A 34 -0.10 -14.96 -10.58
N ALA A 35 -0.70 -14.69 -9.43
CA ALA A 35 0.06 -14.40 -8.21
C ALA A 35 0.77 -15.65 -7.69
N ALA A 36 2.10 -15.67 -7.82
CA ALA A 36 2.91 -16.88 -7.67
C ALA A 36 3.80 -17.04 -6.41
N PRO A 37 3.49 -16.44 -5.23
CA PRO A 37 4.10 -16.96 -4.00
C PRO A 37 3.13 -17.29 -2.86
N PRO A 38 3.36 -18.38 -2.11
CA PRO A 38 2.75 -18.58 -0.80
C PRO A 38 3.30 -17.57 0.22
N GLY A 39 2.44 -16.98 1.03
CA GLY A 39 2.83 -15.97 2.03
C GLY A 39 1.64 -15.14 2.51
N THR A 40 1.90 -14.14 3.35
CA THR A 40 0.85 -13.19 3.75
C THR A 40 0.44 -12.30 2.57
N VAL A 41 -0.76 -11.73 2.61
CA VAL A 41 -1.24 -10.84 1.53
C VAL A 41 -0.28 -9.67 1.32
N GLU A 42 0.29 -9.11 2.39
CA GLU A 42 1.28 -8.04 2.31
C GLU A 42 2.54 -8.48 1.58
N GLN A 43 3.01 -9.71 1.82
CA GLN A 43 4.16 -10.27 1.10
C GLN A 43 3.86 -10.45 -0.39
N GLN A 44 2.67 -10.95 -0.72
CA GLN A 44 2.22 -11.11 -2.11
C GLN A 44 2.14 -9.76 -2.84
N VAL A 45 1.59 -8.72 -2.19
CA VAL A 45 1.54 -7.37 -2.75
C VAL A 45 2.95 -6.79 -2.92
N CYS A 46 3.83 -6.97 -1.95
CA CYS A 46 5.23 -6.52 -2.06
C CYS A 46 5.96 -7.21 -3.22
N GLU A 47 5.75 -8.52 -3.39
CA GLU A 47 6.38 -9.29 -4.46
C GLU A 47 5.83 -8.89 -5.84
N ALA A 48 4.52 -8.73 -5.97
CA ALA A 48 3.91 -8.18 -7.19
C ALA A 48 4.50 -6.80 -7.53
N ALA A 49 4.67 -5.93 -6.53
CA ALA A 49 5.31 -4.64 -6.72
C ALA A 49 6.77 -4.76 -7.19
N ARG A 50 7.54 -5.72 -6.65
CA ARG A 50 8.93 -6.01 -7.08
C ARG A 50 9.01 -6.50 -8.53
N GLN A 51 7.99 -7.23 -8.99
CA GLN A 51 7.86 -7.69 -10.37
C GLN A 51 7.40 -6.59 -11.33
N GLY A 52 7.10 -5.38 -10.83
CA GLY A 52 6.67 -4.25 -11.66
C GLY A 52 5.16 -4.18 -11.86
N ALA A 53 4.38 -4.92 -11.07
CA ALA A 53 2.93 -4.80 -11.11
C ALA A 53 2.48 -3.41 -10.68
N THR A 54 1.41 -2.95 -11.31
CA THR A 54 0.78 -1.65 -11.04
C THR A 54 -0.58 -1.81 -10.34
N ALA A 55 -1.20 -2.97 -10.49
CA ALA A 55 -2.42 -3.34 -9.79
C ALA A 55 -2.38 -4.82 -9.35
N VAL A 56 -3.19 -5.14 -8.35
CA VAL A 56 -3.43 -6.50 -7.86
C VAL A 56 -4.92 -6.76 -7.80
N ASN A 57 -5.33 -7.97 -8.13
CA ASN A 57 -6.68 -8.46 -7.91
C ASN A 57 -6.73 -9.13 -6.53
N LEU A 58 -7.50 -8.56 -5.61
CA LEU A 58 -7.62 -9.06 -4.25
C LEU A 58 -8.88 -9.93 -4.11
N ASN A 59 -8.72 -11.13 -3.53
CA ASN A 59 -9.85 -11.90 -3.02
C ASN A 59 -10.24 -11.37 -1.64
N VAL A 60 -11.47 -10.87 -1.51
CA VAL A 60 -12.01 -10.23 -0.32
C VAL A 60 -13.27 -10.95 0.13
N ARG A 61 -13.36 -11.25 1.42
CA ARG A 61 -14.53 -11.85 2.06
C ARG A 61 -15.36 -10.80 2.78
N MET A 62 -16.67 -10.81 2.54
CA MET A 62 -17.67 -9.94 3.16
C MET A 62 -18.92 -10.74 3.53
N GLN A 63 -19.30 -10.79 4.81
CA GLN A 63 -20.57 -11.40 5.26
C GLN A 63 -20.86 -12.77 4.59
N GLN A 64 -19.85 -13.65 4.53
CA GLN A 64 -19.89 -14.99 3.89
C GLN A 64 -19.89 -15.03 2.35
N ARG A 65 -19.64 -13.91 1.67
CA ARG A 65 -19.45 -13.86 0.21
C ARG A 65 -18.01 -13.48 -0.11
N GLU A 66 -17.44 -14.14 -1.11
CA GLU A 66 -16.14 -13.76 -1.68
C GLU A 66 -16.36 -12.88 -2.90
N ALA A 67 -15.48 -11.89 -3.07
CA ALA A 67 -15.47 -10.99 -4.20
C ALA A 67 -14.02 -10.76 -4.63
N PHE A 68 -13.85 -10.49 -5.91
CA PHE A 68 -12.57 -10.15 -6.50
C PHE A 68 -12.60 -8.67 -6.89
N ALA A 69 -11.55 -7.93 -6.53
CA ALA A 69 -11.49 -6.51 -6.82
C ALA A 69 -10.07 -6.05 -7.12
N ASP A 70 -9.96 -5.25 -8.18
CA ASP A 70 -8.69 -4.67 -8.60
C ASP A 70 -8.34 -3.45 -7.75
N TYR A 71 -7.11 -3.43 -7.25
CA TYR A 71 -6.54 -2.33 -6.50
C TYR A 71 -5.20 -1.90 -7.08
N PRO A 72 -5.01 -0.60 -7.36
CA PRO A 72 -3.69 -0.06 -7.66
C PRO A 72 -2.76 -0.32 -6.47
N ILE A 73 -1.57 -0.86 -6.72
CA ILE A 73 -0.61 -1.19 -5.67
C ILE A 73 -0.26 0.04 -4.84
N GLN A 74 -0.10 1.21 -5.49
CA GLN A 74 0.18 2.48 -4.81
C GLN A 74 -0.90 2.88 -3.79
N SER A 75 -2.15 2.46 -4.00
CA SER A 75 -3.26 2.75 -3.07
C SER A 75 -3.27 1.86 -1.83
N LEU A 76 -2.47 0.80 -1.83
CA LEU A 76 -2.30 -0.14 -0.73
C LEU A 76 -1.10 0.24 0.16
N TYR A 77 -0.19 1.09 -0.30
CA TYR A 77 0.90 1.59 0.52
C TYR A 77 0.45 2.76 1.38
N ARG A 78 0.66 2.66 2.70
CA ARG A 78 0.56 3.79 3.61
C ARG A 78 1.94 4.40 3.77
N TYR A 79 2.07 5.66 3.36
CA TYR A 79 3.19 6.49 3.75
C TYR A 79 3.02 6.88 5.21
N GLU A 80 3.74 6.20 6.11
CA GLU A 80 4.01 6.80 7.41
C GLU A 80 4.87 8.03 7.15
N LYS A 81 4.27 9.22 7.26
CA LYS A 81 5.05 10.44 7.45
C LYS A 81 5.87 10.19 8.73
N GLN A 82 7.16 9.94 8.57
CA GLN A 82 8.10 10.00 9.70
C GLN A 82 7.77 11.28 10.48
N PRO A 83 7.54 11.24 11.80
CA PRO A 83 7.65 12.47 12.55
C PRO A 83 9.06 12.97 12.25
N LEU A 84 9.15 14.18 11.67
CA LEU A 84 10.42 14.88 11.55
C LEU A 84 11.04 14.87 12.94
N SER A 85 11.96 13.94 13.17
CA SER A 85 12.74 13.85 14.38
C SER A 85 13.27 15.24 14.59
N GLN A 86 12.91 15.86 15.72
CA GLN A 86 13.41 17.15 16.18
C GLN A 86 14.91 17.21 15.95
N GLY A 87 15.29 17.75 14.79
CA GLY A 87 16.64 18.16 14.50
C GLY A 87 16.88 19.38 15.36
N ARG A 88 17.61 19.16 16.46
CA ARG A 88 18.57 20.08 17.08
C ARG A 88 18.33 21.54 16.76
N SER A 89 18.04 22.34 17.80
CA SER A 89 18.23 23.79 17.79
C SER A 89 19.44 24.15 16.92
N PRO A 90 19.27 24.86 15.80
CA PRO A 90 20.37 25.64 15.30
C PRO A 90 20.57 26.73 16.35
N LEU A 91 21.72 26.63 17.01
CA LEU A 91 22.41 27.77 17.62
C LEU A 91 22.00 29.07 16.94
N ALA A 92 21.62 30.02 17.78
CA ALA A 92 21.45 31.42 17.44
C ALA A 92 22.50 31.87 16.41
N PHE A 93 22.09 31.98 15.16
CA PHE A 93 22.76 32.85 14.22
C PHE A 93 22.07 34.21 14.31
N PHE A 94 22.67 35.06 15.14
CA PHE A 94 22.55 36.51 15.03
C PHE A 94 22.75 36.91 13.57
N PHE A 95 21.75 37.53 12.95
CA PHE A 95 21.92 38.64 12.02
C PHE A 95 20.55 39.28 11.80
N SER A 96 20.35 40.47 12.39
CA SER A 96 19.44 41.45 11.80
C SER A 96 20.14 42.81 11.84
N PHE A 97 20.63 43.19 10.66
CA PHE A 97 21.09 44.52 10.33
C PHE A 97 19.91 45.51 10.35
N LYS A 98 20.20 46.69 10.89
CA LYS A 98 19.67 48.04 10.59
C LYS A 98 18.43 48.19 9.69
N PHE A 99 17.43 48.89 10.23
CA PHE A 99 16.93 50.13 9.63
C PHE A 99 16.95 51.23 10.70
#